data_AF-S9QJM8-F1
#
_entry.id   AF-S9QJM8-F1
#
_cell.length_a   1.000
_cell.length_b   1.000
_cell.length_c   1.000
_cell.angle_alpha   90.00
_cell.angle_beta   90.00
_cell.angle_gamma   90.00
#
_symmetry.space_group_name_H-M   'P 1'
#
loop_
_entity.id
_entity.type
_entity.pdbx_description
1 polymer ?
#
loop_
_entity_poly.entity_id
_entity_poly.type
_entity_poly.pdbx_seq_one_letter_code
_entity_poly.pdbx_strand_id
1 'polypeptide(L)'
;MPMPSLKHLLPGLALTVFGIADAAQAQNHPFGSHHQAYNASTLSVSAGTAAADSATADFYWKWKSRYVVAGCQAGDYRIKASTGDGAYVVSEGQGYGMLITVMMAGQDPQAQAIFDGLHRYNLRHPSQNNPDLLAWAQDVNCNDILDHDSATDGDLDIAYSLLLAHKQWGSTGSINYAAAATRVLNAIAQSNINPTTRLVNLGDWASLLQQDAPDYYYATRSSDWMLGHFRGFIGHASTDWSKVLSAHQTLLEKMQTTYASSTGLVPDFIIKTNTTTPRPAPAEFLEAPYDGSYSWNACRVPWRIGIDAAISGDTRSRNAASLLSRWIRGKTGGRPNNIRAGYQLNGTAIESYNDMVFMAPFAVAATVDSGGQAWLDSLWNQIVSTPPTEDYYGDTVKLLAMLSVSRNWMTP
;
A
#
# COMPACT_ATOMS: atom_id res chain seq x y z
N MET A 1 -44.08 37.20 -69.89
CA MET A 1 -44.30 35.77 -69.60
C MET A 1 -43.14 35.27 -68.76
N PRO A 2 -43.35 34.91 -67.48
CA PRO A 2 -42.28 34.39 -66.63
C PRO A 2 -42.19 32.86 -66.76
N MET A 3 -40.96 32.33 -66.85
CA MET A 3 -40.64 30.90 -66.75
C MET A 3 -40.09 30.57 -65.35
N PRO A 4 -40.24 29.32 -64.86
CA PRO A 4 -40.36 29.02 -63.43
C PRO A 4 -39.03 28.70 -62.73
N SER A 5 -39.04 28.89 -61.41
CA SER A 5 -37.93 28.58 -60.50
C SER A 5 -37.71 27.08 -60.33
N LEU A 6 -36.48 26.62 -60.57
CA LEU A 6 -36.03 25.27 -60.22
C LEU A 6 -35.54 25.26 -58.76
N LYS A 7 -36.28 24.60 -57.87
CA LYS A 7 -35.82 24.27 -56.51
C LYS A 7 -35.02 22.97 -56.57
N HIS A 8 -33.71 23.03 -56.33
CA HIS A 8 -32.90 21.84 -56.09
C HIS A 8 -32.96 21.46 -54.60
N LEU A 9 -33.52 20.28 -54.33
CA LEU A 9 -33.35 19.57 -53.06
C LEU A 9 -31.92 18.99 -53.00
N LEU A 10 -31.15 19.40 -52.00
CA LEU A 10 -29.96 18.68 -51.55
C LEU A 10 -30.38 17.69 -50.44
N PRO A 11 -30.03 16.39 -50.53
CA PRO A 11 -30.28 15.47 -49.44
C PRO A 11 -29.26 15.72 -48.32
N GLY A 12 -29.75 15.97 -47.11
CA GLY A 12 -28.94 16.07 -45.91
C GLY A 12 -28.32 14.70 -45.57
N LEU A 13 -26.99 14.63 -45.59
CA LEU A 13 -26.24 13.50 -45.08
C LEU A 13 -26.22 13.61 -43.54
N ALA A 14 -27.10 12.87 -42.88
CA ALA A 14 -27.06 12.72 -41.42
C ALA A 14 -25.86 11.82 -41.07
N LEU A 15 -24.77 12.43 -40.60
CA LEU A 15 -23.63 11.72 -40.05
C LEU A 15 -24.01 11.23 -38.65
N THR A 16 -24.50 10.00 -38.54
CA THR A 16 -24.70 9.33 -37.25
C THR A 16 -23.33 9.02 -36.65
N VAL A 17 -22.88 9.88 -35.73
CA VAL A 17 -21.75 9.57 -34.86
C VAL A 17 -22.25 8.48 -33.90
N PHE A 18 -21.89 7.23 -34.16
CA PHE A 18 -21.96 6.18 -33.14
C PHE A 18 -20.91 6.52 -32.08
N GLY A 19 -21.33 7.26 -31.06
CA GLY A 19 -20.59 7.30 -29.81
C GLY A 19 -20.57 5.88 -29.25
N ILE A 20 -19.40 5.26 -29.25
CA ILE A 20 -19.18 4.05 -28.45
C ILE A 20 -19.24 4.55 -27.00
N ALA A 21 -20.42 4.48 -26.40
CA ALA A 21 -20.53 4.56 -24.96
C ALA A 21 -19.84 3.30 -24.45
N ASP A 22 -18.59 3.43 -23.98
CA ASP A 22 -18.01 2.42 -23.10
C ASP A 22 -19.00 2.22 -21.97
N ALA A 23 -19.70 1.09 -21.98
CA ALA A 23 -20.59 0.72 -20.89
C ALA A 23 -19.70 0.58 -19.68
N ALA A 24 -19.70 1.58 -18.79
CA ALA A 24 -18.98 1.52 -17.53
C ALA A 24 -19.31 0.19 -16.86
N GLN A 25 -18.30 -0.68 -16.75
CA GLN A 25 -18.49 -2.03 -16.23
C GLN A 25 -19.02 -1.90 -14.79
N ALA A 26 -20.11 -2.60 -14.48
CA ALA A 26 -20.70 -2.56 -13.14
C ALA A 26 -19.65 -3.02 -12.11
N GLN A 27 -19.57 -2.29 -11.00
CA GLN A 27 -18.57 -2.48 -9.96
C GLN A 27 -19.10 -3.49 -8.93
N ASN A 28 -18.41 -4.61 -8.71
CA ASN A 28 -18.90 -5.64 -7.76
C ASN A 28 -18.82 -5.17 -6.31
N HIS A 29 -17.80 -4.39 -5.95
CA HIS A 29 -17.63 -3.81 -4.63
C HIS A 29 -17.33 -2.31 -4.73
N PRO A 30 -18.32 -1.47 -5.05
CA PRO A 30 -18.07 -0.04 -5.20
C PRO A 30 -17.66 0.57 -3.85
N PHE A 31 -16.79 1.59 -3.88
CA PHE A 31 -16.41 2.38 -2.72
C PHE A 31 -17.65 2.84 -1.92
N GLY A 32 -17.58 2.83 -0.59
CA GLY A 32 -18.69 3.18 0.30
C GLY A 32 -19.78 2.11 0.41
N SER A 33 -19.65 0.96 -0.26
CA SER A 33 -20.57 -0.17 -0.08
C SER A 33 -20.35 -0.93 1.23
N HIS A 34 -19.17 -0.79 1.84
CA HIS A 34 -18.74 -1.54 3.02
C HIS A 34 -18.96 -3.05 2.94
N HIS A 35 -18.78 -3.63 1.74
CA HIS A 35 -18.93 -5.07 1.52
C HIS A 35 -17.98 -5.91 2.41
N GLN A 36 -16.79 -5.40 2.70
CA GLN A 36 -15.84 -6.06 3.59
C GLN A 36 -16.22 -5.79 5.05
N ALA A 37 -16.65 -6.84 5.75
CA ALA A 37 -16.88 -6.75 7.18
C ALA A 37 -15.54 -6.61 7.93
N TYR A 38 -15.52 -5.68 8.89
CA TYR A 38 -14.46 -5.59 9.89
C TYR A 38 -14.88 -6.37 11.13
N ASN A 39 -13.92 -6.84 11.92
CA ASN A 39 -14.22 -7.51 13.17
C ASN A 39 -15.09 -6.61 14.08
N ALA A 40 -16.08 -7.19 14.77
CA ALA A 40 -17.04 -6.43 15.57
C ALA A 40 -16.41 -5.62 16.71
N SER A 41 -15.22 -6.01 17.19
CA SER A 41 -14.48 -5.29 18.22
C SER A 41 -13.64 -4.13 17.69
N THR A 42 -13.59 -3.94 16.38
CA THR A 42 -12.89 -2.82 15.76
C THR A 42 -13.71 -1.55 15.97
N LEU A 43 -13.05 -0.48 16.40
CA LEU A 43 -13.65 0.84 16.59
C LEU A 43 -13.96 1.49 15.24
N SER A 44 -14.87 2.46 15.25
CA SER A 44 -15.19 3.32 14.10
C SER A 44 -15.05 4.77 14.52
N VAL A 45 -14.70 5.64 13.58
CA VAL A 45 -14.66 7.08 13.85
C VAL A 45 -16.04 7.61 14.23
N SER A 46 -16.09 8.48 15.24
CA SER A 46 -17.34 9.07 15.75
C SER A 46 -18.03 10.02 14.76
N ALA A 47 -17.31 10.45 13.71
CA ALA A 47 -17.89 11.24 12.61
C ALA A 47 -18.99 10.48 11.85
N GLY A 48 -19.01 9.15 11.95
CA GLY A 48 -19.96 8.28 11.25
C GLY A 48 -19.50 7.92 9.84
N THR A 49 -20.02 6.81 9.33
CA THR A 49 -19.61 6.18 8.07
C THR A 49 -19.67 7.13 6.87
N ALA A 50 -20.83 7.76 6.62
CA ALA A 50 -21.00 8.64 5.45
C ALA A 50 -20.05 9.84 5.45
N ALA A 51 -19.79 10.44 6.62
CA ALA A 51 -18.82 11.54 6.73
C ALA A 51 -17.38 11.05 6.51
N ALA A 52 -17.07 9.83 6.98
CA ALA A 52 -15.77 9.22 6.75
C ALA A 52 -15.54 8.91 5.26
N ASP A 53 -16.54 8.36 4.57
CA ASP A 53 -16.48 8.08 3.14
C ASP A 53 -16.30 9.35 2.31
N SER A 54 -17.10 10.39 2.61
CA SER A 54 -16.98 11.68 1.94
C SER A 54 -15.58 12.27 2.09
N ALA A 55 -15.03 12.27 3.31
CA ALA A 55 -13.69 12.79 3.55
C ALA A 55 -12.60 11.99 2.81
N THR A 56 -12.72 10.67 2.78
CA THR A 56 -11.80 9.79 2.04
C THR A 56 -11.90 10.02 0.53
N ALA A 57 -13.11 10.11 -0.03
CA ALA A 57 -13.33 10.41 -1.44
C ALA A 57 -12.79 11.81 -1.82
N ASP A 58 -13.03 12.82 -1.00
CA ASP A 58 -12.52 14.18 -1.22
C ASP A 58 -10.99 14.24 -1.22
N PHE A 59 -10.35 13.46 -0.33
CA PHE A 59 -8.89 13.37 -0.31
C PHE A 59 -8.35 12.57 -1.50
N TYR A 60 -9.01 11.48 -1.89
CA TYR A 60 -8.67 10.72 -3.09
C TYR A 60 -8.62 11.60 -4.35
N TRP A 61 -9.62 12.45 -4.58
CA TRP A 61 -9.61 13.31 -5.77
C TRP A 61 -8.42 14.26 -5.81
N LYS A 62 -7.99 14.77 -4.65
CA LYS A 62 -6.79 15.59 -4.54
C LYS A 62 -5.53 14.77 -4.80
N TRP A 63 -5.42 13.58 -4.20
CA TRP A 63 -4.32 12.65 -4.41
C TRP A 63 -4.20 12.25 -5.89
N LYS A 64 -5.30 11.82 -6.52
CA LYS A 64 -5.35 11.42 -7.93
C LYS A 64 -4.81 12.52 -8.83
N SER A 65 -5.27 13.76 -8.64
CA SER A 65 -4.85 14.91 -9.46
C SER A 65 -3.36 15.24 -9.39
N ARG A 66 -2.68 14.83 -8.30
CA ARG A 66 -1.26 15.12 -8.06
C ARG A 66 -0.34 14.00 -8.52
N TYR A 67 -0.76 12.76 -8.28
CA TYR A 67 0.15 11.62 -8.33
C TYR A 67 -0.15 10.64 -9.46
N VAL A 68 -1.40 10.53 -9.93
CA VAL A 68 -1.73 9.69 -11.08
C VAL A 68 -1.44 10.46 -12.36
N VAL A 69 -0.38 10.07 -13.08
CA VAL A 69 0.06 10.72 -14.31
C VAL A 69 0.15 9.71 -15.45
N ALA A 70 0.16 10.20 -16.69
CA ALA A 70 0.33 9.34 -17.85
C ALA A 70 1.69 8.62 -17.82
N GLY A 71 1.68 7.34 -18.21
CA GLY A 71 2.89 6.58 -18.52
C GLY A 71 3.48 6.98 -19.87
N CYS A 72 4.58 6.35 -20.26
CA CYS A 72 5.27 6.66 -21.52
C CYS A 72 4.66 5.99 -22.77
N GLN A 73 3.67 5.11 -22.59
CA GLN A 73 2.90 4.53 -23.70
C GLN A 73 1.43 4.91 -23.57
N ALA A 74 0.72 4.95 -24.71
CA ALA A 74 -0.68 5.33 -24.74
C ALA A 74 -1.53 4.39 -23.86
N GLY A 75 -2.34 4.99 -22.98
CA GLY A 75 -3.21 4.27 -22.05
C GLY A 75 -2.51 3.71 -20.81
N ASP A 76 -1.20 3.91 -20.65
CA ASP A 76 -0.52 3.60 -19.39
C ASP A 76 -0.67 4.73 -18.39
N TYR A 77 -0.61 4.37 -17.11
CA TYR A 77 -0.53 5.31 -16.00
C TYR A 77 0.65 4.96 -15.11
N ARG A 78 1.13 5.95 -14.37
CA ARG A 78 2.16 5.77 -13.35
C ARG A 78 1.92 6.67 -12.17
N ILE A 79 2.47 6.29 -11.02
CA ILE A 79 2.41 7.09 -9.80
C ILE A 79 3.68 7.92 -9.67
N LYS A 80 3.52 9.25 -9.68
CA LYS A 80 4.61 10.20 -9.49
C LYS A 80 5.03 10.21 -8.02
N ALA A 81 6.22 9.69 -7.74
CA ALA A 81 6.88 9.73 -6.44
C ALA A 81 7.88 10.90 -6.33
N SER A 82 8.72 11.11 -7.35
CA SER A 82 9.74 12.18 -7.38
C SER A 82 10.64 12.19 -6.14
N THR A 83 11.34 11.09 -5.91
CA THR A 83 12.26 10.87 -4.78
C THR A 83 13.57 11.66 -4.95
N GLY A 84 14.30 11.85 -3.85
CA GLY A 84 15.54 12.65 -3.83
C GLY A 84 16.72 12.04 -4.58
N ASP A 85 16.66 10.74 -4.91
CA ASP A 85 17.65 9.99 -5.69
C ASP A 85 17.41 10.03 -7.21
N GLY A 86 16.40 10.77 -7.65
CA GLY A 86 16.07 10.97 -9.06
C GLY A 86 14.99 10.05 -9.61
N ALA A 87 14.44 9.11 -8.81
CA ALA A 87 13.33 8.30 -9.26
C ALA A 87 12.04 9.13 -9.36
N TYR A 88 11.42 9.11 -10.53
CA TYR A 88 10.12 9.72 -10.76
C TYR A 88 8.99 8.77 -10.35
N VAL A 89 9.23 7.47 -10.48
CA VAL A 89 8.34 6.38 -10.08
C VAL A 89 9.16 5.39 -9.25
N VAL A 90 8.54 4.87 -8.19
CA VAL A 90 9.04 3.70 -7.49
C VAL A 90 7.98 2.59 -7.46
N SER A 91 8.40 1.32 -7.40
CA SER A 91 7.48 0.18 -7.38
C SER A 91 6.52 0.22 -6.19
N GLU A 92 6.97 0.72 -5.04
CA GLU A 92 6.13 1.03 -3.87
C GLU A 92 4.92 1.88 -4.27
N GLY A 93 5.16 2.99 -4.98
CA GLY A 93 4.09 3.88 -5.40
C GLY A 93 3.18 3.30 -6.44
N GLN A 94 3.68 2.46 -7.34
CA GLN A 94 2.83 1.70 -8.25
C GLN A 94 1.90 0.76 -7.48
N GLY A 95 2.43 0.01 -6.52
CA GLY A 95 1.63 -0.85 -5.63
C GLY A 95 0.54 -0.07 -4.90
N TYR A 96 0.89 1.06 -4.28
CA TYR A 96 -0.08 1.92 -3.59
C TYR A 96 -1.15 2.47 -4.54
N GLY A 97 -0.75 2.93 -5.72
CA GLY A 97 -1.67 3.43 -6.73
C GLY A 97 -2.66 2.37 -7.19
N MET A 98 -2.21 1.15 -7.40
CA MET A 98 -3.08 0.04 -7.78
C MET A 98 -4.07 -0.30 -6.66
N LEU A 99 -3.63 -0.37 -5.39
CA LEU A 99 -4.50 -0.58 -4.22
C LEU A 99 -5.56 0.51 -4.08
N ILE A 100 -5.16 1.78 -4.13
CA ILE A 100 -6.07 2.92 -4.01
C ILE A 100 -7.08 2.88 -5.16
N THR A 101 -6.61 2.69 -6.39
CA THR A 101 -7.47 2.74 -7.58
C THR A 101 -8.55 1.66 -7.55
N VAL A 102 -8.20 0.41 -7.22
CA VAL A 102 -9.20 -0.66 -7.15
C VAL A 102 -10.21 -0.44 -6.02
N MET A 103 -9.78 0.06 -4.85
CA MET A 103 -10.69 0.34 -3.72
C MET A 103 -11.59 1.57 -3.94
N MET A 104 -11.18 2.49 -4.81
CA MET A 104 -11.96 3.69 -5.16
C MET A 104 -12.91 3.45 -6.34
N ALA A 105 -12.96 2.24 -6.89
CA ALA A 105 -13.85 1.90 -7.98
C ALA A 105 -15.33 2.14 -7.60
N GLY A 106 -16.12 2.68 -8.53
CA GLY A 106 -17.50 3.12 -8.27
C GLY A 106 -17.60 4.57 -7.78
N GLN A 107 -16.63 5.04 -6.98
CA GLN A 107 -16.46 6.47 -6.72
C GLN A 107 -15.71 7.14 -7.87
N ASP A 108 -14.66 6.50 -8.40
CA ASP A 108 -14.00 6.91 -9.63
C ASP A 108 -14.49 6.07 -10.83
N PRO A 109 -15.21 6.66 -11.79
CA PRO A 109 -15.64 5.95 -13.00
C PRO A 109 -14.47 5.53 -13.90
N GLN A 110 -13.27 6.10 -13.71
CA GLN A 110 -12.06 5.73 -14.46
C GLN A 110 -11.18 4.69 -13.75
N ALA A 111 -11.59 4.20 -12.58
CA ALA A 111 -10.76 3.33 -11.74
C ALA A 111 -10.17 2.14 -12.52
N GLN A 112 -11.00 1.39 -13.24
CA GLN A 112 -10.53 0.21 -13.98
C GLN A 112 -9.53 0.60 -15.09
N ALA A 113 -9.81 1.67 -15.85
CA ALA A 113 -8.92 2.12 -16.91
C ALA A 113 -7.55 2.58 -16.36
N ILE A 114 -7.54 3.25 -15.21
CA ILE A 114 -6.33 3.66 -14.52
C ILE A 114 -5.57 2.45 -13.99
N PHE A 115 -6.26 1.54 -13.31
CA PHE A 115 -5.68 0.30 -12.77
C PHE A 115 -5.01 -0.52 -13.88
N ASP A 116 -5.72 -0.72 -14.99
CA ASP A 116 -5.21 -1.43 -16.15
C ASP A 116 -3.97 -0.77 -16.74
N GLY A 117 -3.94 0.58 -16.77
CA GLY A 117 -2.78 1.33 -17.25
C GLY A 117 -1.60 1.31 -16.28
N LEU A 118 -1.82 1.29 -14.97
CA LEU A 118 -0.78 1.06 -13.96
C LEU A 118 -0.20 -0.35 -14.10
N HIS A 119 -1.04 -1.37 -14.25
CA HIS A 119 -0.56 -2.74 -14.45
C HIS A 119 0.26 -2.88 -15.74
N ARG A 120 -0.22 -2.30 -16.84
CA ARG A 120 0.52 -2.26 -18.11
C ARG A 120 1.86 -1.55 -17.98
N TYR A 121 1.92 -0.43 -17.26
CA TYR A 121 3.19 0.24 -16.96
C TYR A 121 4.14 -0.74 -16.26
N ASN A 122 3.69 -1.40 -15.19
CA ASN A 122 4.53 -2.35 -14.44
C ASN A 122 5.08 -3.48 -15.33
N LEU A 123 4.28 -4.02 -16.25
CA LEU A 123 4.72 -5.06 -17.19
C LEU A 123 5.80 -4.61 -18.19
N ARG A 124 6.05 -3.31 -18.34
CA ARG A 124 7.10 -2.76 -19.21
C ARG A 124 8.42 -2.51 -18.48
N HIS A 125 8.41 -2.64 -17.15
CA HIS A 125 9.55 -2.38 -16.28
C HIS A 125 9.89 -3.64 -15.48
N PRO A 126 10.19 -4.78 -16.15
CA PRO A 126 10.53 -6.01 -15.45
C PRO A 126 11.81 -5.83 -14.64
N SER A 127 11.85 -6.39 -13.44
CA SER A 127 13.11 -6.54 -12.70
C SER A 127 14.10 -7.36 -13.52
N GLN A 128 15.38 -7.01 -13.44
CA GLN A 128 16.45 -7.74 -14.10
C GLN A 128 16.65 -9.17 -13.55
N ASN A 129 16.26 -9.44 -12.30
CA ASN A 129 16.41 -10.77 -11.69
C ASN A 129 15.18 -11.66 -11.86
N ASN A 130 13.98 -11.08 -11.96
CA ASN A 130 12.75 -11.82 -12.21
C ASN A 130 11.77 -10.98 -13.06
N PRO A 131 11.48 -11.39 -14.31
CA PRO A 131 10.69 -10.57 -15.24
C PRO A 131 9.21 -10.44 -14.88
N ASP A 132 8.71 -11.22 -13.92
CA ASP A 132 7.35 -11.11 -13.40
C ASP A 132 7.26 -10.15 -12.18
N LEU A 133 8.38 -9.54 -11.77
CA LEU A 133 8.46 -8.49 -10.73
C LEU A 133 8.81 -7.13 -11.35
N LEU A 134 8.59 -6.05 -10.61
CA LEU A 134 8.80 -4.68 -11.09
C LEU A 134 10.17 -4.14 -10.67
N ALA A 135 10.96 -3.66 -11.65
CA ALA A 135 12.16 -2.86 -11.38
C ALA A 135 11.79 -1.66 -10.49
N TRP A 136 12.54 -1.46 -9.40
CA TRP A 136 12.03 -0.68 -8.29
C TRP A 136 11.97 0.84 -8.53
N ALA A 137 12.71 1.37 -9.52
CA ALA A 137 12.80 2.80 -9.78
C ALA A 137 12.87 3.13 -11.28
N GLN A 138 12.08 4.14 -11.71
CA GLN A 138 12.13 4.71 -13.05
C GLN A 138 12.28 6.22 -13.04
N ASP A 139 13.00 6.76 -14.02
CA ASP A 139 13.08 8.20 -14.27
C ASP A 139 11.80 8.78 -14.91
N VAL A 140 11.79 10.10 -15.12
CA VAL A 140 10.65 10.79 -15.75
C VAL A 140 10.39 10.35 -17.19
N ASN A 141 11.38 9.80 -17.88
CA ASN A 141 11.30 9.30 -19.25
C ASN A 141 10.95 7.80 -19.30
N CYS A 142 10.62 7.19 -18.16
CA CYS A 142 10.36 5.76 -18.02
C CYS A 142 11.57 4.89 -18.43
N ASN A 143 12.79 5.33 -18.14
CA ASN A 143 13.93 4.43 -18.10
C ASN A 143 14.01 3.83 -16.70
N ASP A 144 14.25 2.52 -16.62
CA ASP A 144 14.69 1.92 -15.36
C ASP A 144 16.04 2.54 -14.98
N ILE A 145 16.19 2.87 -13.70
CA ILE A 145 17.39 3.51 -13.14
C ILE A 145 17.80 2.79 -11.85
N LEU A 146 18.98 3.17 -11.32
CA LEU A 146 19.58 2.53 -10.15
C LEU A 146 19.89 1.06 -10.46
N ASP A 147 19.54 0.12 -9.60
CA ASP A 147 19.99 -1.28 -9.73
C ASP A 147 19.03 -2.20 -10.49
N HIS A 148 17.92 -1.68 -11.04
CA HIS A 148 16.93 -2.41 -11.88
C HIS A 148 16.35 -3.70 -11.27
N ASP A 149 16.62 -3.96 -10.00
CA ASP A 149 16.11 -5.09 -9.22
C ASP A 149 14.71 -4.78 -8.68
N SER A 150 14.04 -5.76 -8.06
CA SER A 150 12.73 -5.55 -7.43
C SER A 150 12.84 -5.04 -5.99
N ALA A 151 11.76 -4.42 -5.51
CA ALA A 151 11.55 -4.13 -4.09
C ALA A 151 10.27 -4.85 -3.62
N THR A 152 10.44 -5.69 -2.58
CA THR A 152 9.44 -6.67 -2.17
C THR A 152 8.09 -6.05 -1.80
N ASP A 153 8.06 -4.89 -1.15
CA ASP A 153 6.82 -4.22 -0.76
C ASP A 153 5.97 -3.75 -1.94
N GLY A 154 6.61 -3.20 -2.97
CA GLY A 154 5.92 -2.84 -4.23
C GLY A 154 5.29 -4.07 -4.88
N ASP A 155 6.03 -5.17 -4.98
CA ASP A 155 5.54 -6.41 -5.59
C ASP A 155 4.38 -7.03 -4.77
N LEU A 156 4.44 -6.99 -3.43
CA LEU A 156 3.37 -7.47 -2.54
C LEU A 156 2.07 -6.69 -2.76
N ASP A 157 2.12 -5.36 -2.81
CA ASP A 157 0.94 -4.53 -3.05
C ASP A 157 0.39 -4.73 -4.47
N ILE A 158 1.25 -4.87 -5.48
CA ILE A 158 0.85 -5.21 -6.87
C ILE A 158 0.09 -6.54 -6.89
N ALA A 159 0.64 -7.59 -6.29
CA ALA A 159 -0.01 -8.91 -6.24
C ALA A 159 -1.38 -8.85 -5.54
N TYR A 160 -1.48 -8.16 -4.40
CA TYR A 160 -2.74 -8.01 -3.67
C TYR A 160 -3.77 -7.22 -4.46
N SER A 161 -3.36 -6.11 -5.07
CA SER A 161 -4.25 -5.27 -5.87
C SER A 161 -4.81 -6.01 -7.11
N LEU A 162 -4.04 -6.93 -7.71
CA LEU A 162 -4.52 -7.78 -8.81
C LEU A 162 -5.56 -8.80 -8.34
N LEU A 163 -5.43 -9.36 -7.14
CA LEU A 163 -6.48 -10.19 -6.55
C LEU A 163 -7.75 -9.37 -6.25
N LEU A 164 -7.59 -8.13 -5.75
CA LEU A 164 -8.72 -7.22 -5.57
C LEU A 164 -9.39 -6.87 -6.90
N ALA A 165 -8.61 -6.64 -7.97
CA ALA A 165 -9.14 -6.34 -9.29
C ALA A 165 -9.92 -7.53 -9.87
N HIS A 166 -9.45 -8.76 -9.65
CA HIS A 166 -10.22 -9.96 -9.98
C HIS A 166 -11.59 -9.96 -9.27
N LYS A 167 -11.62 -9.64 -7.98
CA LYS A 167 -12.87 -9.56 -7.21
C LYS A 167 -13.78 -8.42 -7.70
N GLN A 168 -13.19 -7.28 -8.04
CA GLN A 168 -13.90 -6.06 -8.41
C GLN A 168 -14.53 -6.13 -9.81
N TRP A 169 -13.79 -6.64 -10.79
CA TRP A 169 -14.14 -6.57 -12.21
C TRP A 169 -14.21 -7.93 -12.92
N GLY A 170 -13.83 -9.01 -12.25
CA GLY A 170 -13.67 -10.34 -12.87
C GLY A 170 -12.43 -10.41 -13.78
N SER A 171 -12.11 -11.60 -14.29
CA SER A 171 -10.88 -11.84 -15.08
C SER A 171 -11.16 -12.26 -16.53
N THR A 172 -12.33 -11.91 -17.07
CA THR A 172 -12.74 -12.24 -18.44
C THR A 172 -12.57 -11.08 -19.43
N GLY A 173 -12.09 -9.93 -18.95
CA GLY A 173 -11.84 -8.73 -19.75
C GLY A 173 -10.50 -8.78 -20.50
N SER A 174 -10.00 -7.61 -20.87
CA SER A 174 -8.70 -7.42 -21.56
C SER A 174 -7.51 -7.89 -20.73
N ILE A 175 -7.62 -7.83 -19.41
CA ILE A 175 -6.62 -8.30 -18.46
C ILE A 175 -7.23 -9.43 -17.63
N ASN A 176 -6.56 -10.58 -17.61
CA ASN A 176 -6.89 -11.66 -16.69
C ASN A 176 -6.18 -11.40 -15.34
N TYR A 177 -6.82 -10.63 -14.45
CA TYR A 177 -6.21 -10.22 -13.19
C TYR A 177 -5.86 -11.40 -12.28
N ALA A 178 -6.68 -12.46 -12.27
CA ALA A 178 -6.40 -13.67 -11.49
C ALA A 178 -5.11 -14.35 -11.95
N ALA A 179 -4.94 -14.53 -13.27
CA ALA A 179 -3.71 -15.10 -13.82
C ALA A 179 -2.51 -14.17 -13.62
N ALA A 180 -2.69 -12.85 -13.71
CA ALA A 180 -1.65 -11.88 -13.42
C ALA A 180 -1.21 -11.93 -11.95
N ALA A 181 -2.16 -11.98 -11.00
CA ALA A 181 -1.87 -12.14 -9.58
C ALA A 181 -1.09 -13.42 -9.29
N THR A 182 -1.51 -14.56 -9.86
CA THR A 182 -0.78 -15.83 -9.69
C THR A 182 0.65 -15.77 -10.24
N ARG A 183 0.89 -15.08 -11.37
CA ARG A 183 2.25 -14.89 -11.90
C ARG A 183 3.14 -14.12 -10.91
N VAL A 184 2.69 -12.94 -10.48
CA VAL A 184 3.45 -12.11 -9.52
C VAL A 184 3.66 -12.85 -8.20
N LEU A 185 2.64 -13.54 -7.67
CA LEU A 185 2.77 -14.31 -6.42
C LEU A 185 3.77 -15.47 -6.53
N ASN A 186 3.83 -16.15 -7.67
CA ASN A 186 4.82 -17.20 -7.90
C ASN A 186 6.24 -16.61 -8.01
N ALA A 187 6.38 -15.43 -8.61
CA ALA A 187 7.66 -14.72 -8.67
C ALA A 187 8.12 -14.26 -7.28
N ILE A 188 7.23 -13.69 -6.46
CA ILE A 188 7.50 -13.34 -5.05
C ILE A 188 7.90 -14.58 -4.25
N ALA A 189 7.20 -15.70 -4.45
CA ALA A 189 7.53 -16.97 -3.81
C ALA A 189 8.94 -17.49 -4.17
N GLN A 190 9.36 -17.27 -5.42
CA GLN A 190 10.66 -17.69 -5.92
C GLN A 190 11.79 -16.77 -5.46
N SER A 191 11.56 -15.46 -5.47
CA SER A 191 12.62 -14.46 -5.40
C SER A 191 12.57 -13.59 -4.14
N ASN A 192 11.41 -13.41 -3.51
CA ASN A 192 11.23 -12.49 -2.39
C ASN A 192 10.95 -13.16 -1.04
N ILE A 193 10.94 -14.50 -0.97
CA ILE A 193 10.78 -15.25 0.29
C ILE A 193 12.05 -16.03 0.58
N ASN A 194 12.66 -15.77 1.74
CA ASN A 194 13.77 -16.59 2.20
C ASN A 194 13.25 -18.00 2.56
N PRO A 195 13.74 -19.08 1.90
CA PRO A 195 13.19 -20.42 2.08
C PRO A 195 13.47 -21.02 3.46
N THR A 196 14.49 -20.53 4.17
CA THR A 196 14.86 -20.98 5.52
C THR A 196 14.00 -20.32 6.58
N THR A 197 13.88 -18.99 6.55
CA THR A 197 13.19 -18.23 7.60
C THR A 197 11.68 -18.07 7.33
N ARG A 198 11.26 -18.25 6.07
CA ARG A 198 9.89 -17.96 5.57
C ARG A 198 9.49 -16.49 5.69
N LEU A 199 10.47 -15.61 5.90
CA LEU A 199 10.26 -14.17 5.91
C LEU A 199 10.42 -13.62 4.49
N VAL A 200 9.72 -12.53 4.20
CA VAL A 200 9.96 -11.78 2.98
C VAL A 200 11.30 -11.04 3.09
N ASN A 201 12.07 -11.03 2.01
CA ASN A 201 13.36 -10.34 1.93
C ASN A 201 13.18 -8.89 1.42
N LEU A 202 14.28 -8.18 1.17
CA LEU A 202 14.27 -6.75 0.80
C LEU A 202 13.91 -6.49 -0.67
N GLY A 203 14.11 -7.49 -1.51
CA GLY A 203 13.98 -7.44 -2.97
C GLY A 203 14.56 -8.71 -3.57
N ASP A 204 14.31 -8.96 -4.86
CA ASP A 204 14.75 -10.21 -5.49
C ASP A 204 16.27 -10.38 -5.50
N TRP A 205 17.02 -9.29 -5.57
CA TRP A 205 18.47 -9.23 -5.43
C TRP A 205 18.97 -9.84 -4.11
N ALA A 206 18.22 -9.66 -3.01
CA ALA A 206 18.63 -10.15 -1.70
C ALA A 206 18.66 -11.69 -1.64
N SER A 207 17.89 -12.37 -2.50
CA SER A 207 17.90 -13.83 -2.61
C SER A 207 19.19 -14.39 -3.22
N LEU A 208 19.95 -13.55 -3.93
CA LEU A 208 21.19 -13.92 -4.61
C LEU A 208 22.42 -13.81 -3.68
N LEU A 209 22.27 -13.15 -2.53
CA LEU A 209 23.39 -12.75 -1.67
C LEU A 209 23.75 -13.74 -0.54
N GLN A 210 23.26 -15.00 -0.61
CA GLN A 210 23.48 -15.96 0.48
C GLN A 210 24.97 -16.16 0.84
N GLN A 211 25.84 -16.17 -0.16
CA GLN A 211 27.29 -16.36 0.03
C GLN A 211 28.03 -15.04 0.16
N ASP A 212 27.68 -14.03 -0.64
CA ASP A 212 28.44 -12.79 -0.77
C ASP A 212 28.14 -11.79 0.34
N ALA A 213 26.88 -11.69 0.76
CA ALA A 213 26.45 -10.76 1.80
C ALA A 213 25.29 -11.36 2.63
N PRO A 214 25.57 -12.36 3.48
CA PRO A 214 24.56 -13.13 4.20
C PRO A 214 23.68 -12.29 5.14
N ASP A 215 24.15 -11.11 5.60
CA ASP A 215 23.34 -10.21 6.41
C ASP A 215 22.12 -9.67 5.63
N TYR A 216 22.26 -9.35 4.33
CA TYR A 216 21.12 -8.97 3.47
C TYR A 216 20.24 -10.17 3.13
N TYR A 217 20.82 -11.33 2.87
CA TYR A 217 20.07 -12.57 2.59
C TYR A 217 19.15 -12.97 3.75
N TYR A 218 19.58 -12.72 5.00
CA TYR A 218 18.80 -12.96 6.22
C TYR A 218 18.26 -11.67 6.85
N ALA A 219 18.09 -10.61 6.06
CA ALA A 219 17.40 -9.39 6.46
C ALA A 219 15.92 -9.42 6.04
N THR A 220 15.12 -8.62 6.75
CA THR A 220 13.74 -8.29 6.38
C THR A 220 13.45 -6.86 6.79
N ARG A 221 12.58 -6.17 6.05
CA ARG A 221 12.13 -4.82 6.34
C ARG A 221 10.75 -4.88 6.98
N SER A 222 10.56 -4.23 8.13
CA SER A 222 9.36 -4.44 8.95
C SER A 222 8.08 -3.91 8.31
N SER A 223 8.18 -2.88 7.45
CA SER A 223 7.05 -2.35 6.66
C SER A 223 6.47 -3.35 5.67
N ASP A 224 7.23 -4.37 5.30
CA ASP A 224 6.85 -5.39 4.32
C ASP A 224 6.06 -6.52 4.99
N TRP A 225 5.88 -6.45 6.32
CA TRP A 225 5.11 -7.41 7.11
C TRP A 225 3.61 -7.15 6.95
N MET A 226 3.14 -7.24 5.71
CA MET A 226 1.78 -6.97 5.28
C MET A 226 0.86 -8.15 5.63
N LEU A 227 0.63 -8.38 6.93
CA LEU A 227 -0.03 -9.58 7.45
C LEU A 227 -1.40 -9.84 6.79
N GLY A 228 -2.17 -8.78 6.52
CA GLY A 228 -3.46 -8.87 5.81
C GLY A 228 -3.31 -9.30 4.34
N HIS A 229 -2.20 -8.92 3.68
CA HIS A 229 -1.86 -9.42 2.34
C HIS A 229 -1.50 -10.89 2.38
N PHE A 230 -0.65 -11.30 3.31
CA PHE A 230 -0.27 -12.71 3.47
C PHE A 230 -1.50 -13.61 3.71
N ARG A 231 -2.50 -13.13 4.46
CA ARG A 231 -3.80 -13.83 4.56
C ARG A 231 -4.54 -13.91 3.23
N GLY A 232 -4.61 -12.81 2.50
CA GLY A 232 -5.24 -12.75 1.18
C GLY A 232 -4.55 -13.62 0.12
N PHE A 233 -3.29 -14.00 0.33
CA PHE A 233 -2.54 -14.87 -0.59
C PHE A 233 -2.71 -16.36 -0.33
N ILE A 234 -3.31 -16.76 0.79
CA ILE A 234 -3.51 -18.18 1.13
C ILE A 234 -4.37 -18.84 0.06
N GLY A 235 -3.81 -19.85 -0.62
CA GLY A 235 -4.50 -20.59 -1.69
C GLY A 235 -4.36 -20.00 -3.10
N HIS A 236 -3.64 -18.88 -3.27
CA HIS A 236 -3.45 -18.21 -4.57
C HIS A 236 -2.08 -18.45 -5.24
N ALA A 237 -1.18 -19.15 -4.56
CA ALA A 237 0.17 -19.48 -5.03
C ALA A 237 0.61 -20.86 -4.53
N SER A 238 1.72 -21.37 -5.08
CA SER A 238 2.32 -22.64 -4.63
C SER A 238 2.91 -22.56 -3.22
N THR A 239 3.34 -21.37 -2.80
CA THR A 239 3.84 -21.13 -1.44
C THR A 239 2.72 -21.15 -0.41
N ASP A 240 2.98 -21.82 0.70
CA ASP A 240 2.12 -21.83 1.87
C ASP A 240 2.24 -20.51 2.65
N TRP A 241 1.47 -19.52 2.23
CA TRP A 241 1.43 -18.18 2.83
C TRP A 241 0.99 -18.17 4.29
N SER A 242 0.34 -19.23 4.79
CA SER A 242 0.01 -19.35 6.22
C SER A 242 1.26 -19.49 7.09
N LYS A 243 2.31 -20.14 6.58
CA LYS A 243 3.61 -20.25 7.25
C LYS A 243 4.38 -18.94 7.18
N VAL A 244 4.30 -18.23 6.06
CA VAL A 244 4.89 -16.89 5.90
C VAL A 244 4.27 -15.93 6.91
N LEU A 245 2.93 -15.87 6.98
CA LEU A 245 2.21 -15.09 7.99
C LEU A 245 2.65 -15.42 9.42
N SER A 246 2.68 -16.70 9.77
CA SER A 246 3.07 -17.14 11.12
C SER A 246 4.52 -16.77 11.48
N ALA A 247 5.45 -16.87 10.51
CA ALA A 247 6.84 -16.46 10.69
C ALA A 247 6.96 -14.96 11.00
N HIS A 248 6.25 -14.11 10.25
CA HIS A 248 6.25 -12.66 10.48
C HIS A 248 5.61 -12.28 11.81
N GLN A 249 4.48 -12.87 12.18
CA GLN A 249 3.86 -12.63 13.49
C GLN A 249 4.81 -13.05 14.64
N THR A 250 5.56 -14.14 14.47
CA THR A 250 6.53 -14.63 15.48
C THR A 250 7.71 -13.67 15.61
N LEU A 251 8.24 -13.18 14.49
CA LEU A 251 9.32 -12.20 14.51
C LEU A 251 8.85 -10.86 15.09
N LEU A 252 7.64 -10.41 14.75
CA LEU A 252 7.01 -9.21 15.31
C LEU A 252 6.91 -9.28 16.84
N GLU A 253 6.36 -10.37 17.36
CA GLU A 253 6.29 -10.61 18.81
C GLU A 253 7.69 -10.62 19.44
N LYS A 254 8.67 -11.27 18.79
CA LYS A 254 10.06 -11.29 19.27
C LYS A 254 10.66 -9.89 19.33
N MET A 255 10.47 -9.07 18.30
CA MET A 255 10.97 -7.69 18.24
C MET A 255 10.34 -6.84 19.34
N GLN A 256 9.01 -6.86 19.45
CA GLN A 256 8.29 -6.11 20.48
C GLN A 256 8.69 -6.54 21.89
N THR A 257 8.75 -7.83 22.17
CA THR A 257 9.07 -8.33 23.52
C THR A 257 10.53 -8.10 23.92
N THR A 258 11.47 -8.20 22.98
CA THR A 258 12.91 -8.14 23.28
C THR A 258 13.45 -6.71 23.26
N TYR A 259 13.03 -5.87 22.30
CA TYR A 259 13.65 -4.57 22.04
C TYR A 259 12.74 -3.38 22.34
N ALA A 260 11.43 -3.59 22.47
CA ALA A 260 10.44 -2.51 22.48
C ALA A 260 9.22 -2.82 23.37
N SER A 261 9.41 -3.48 24.51
CA SER A 261 8.29 -4.02 25.30
C SER A 261 7.36 -2.95 25.88
N SER A 262 7.84 -1.72 26.04
CA SER A 262 7.07 -0.56 26.49
C SER A 262 6.42 0.24 25.36
N THR A 263 6.85 0.05 24.11
CA THR A 263 6.44 0.91 22.98
C THR A 263 5.73 0.15 21.86
N GLY A 264 6.05 -1.14 21.68
CA GLY A 264 5.62 -1.95 20.56
C GLY A 264 6.29 -1.59 19.22
N LEU A 265 7.21 -0.63 19.22
CA LEU A 265 7.92 -0.22 18.01
C LEU A 265 8.76 -1.37 17.43
N VAL A 266 8.93 -1.35 16.12
CA VAL A 266 9.84 -2.26 15.40
C VAL A 266 10.79 -1.43 14.55
N PRO A 267 12.02 -1.92 14.29
CA PRO A 267 12.99 -1.18 13.49
C PRO A 267 12.64 -1.23 12.00
N ASP A 268 13.18 -0.30 11.21
CA ASP A 268 13.07 -0.34 9.74
C ASP A 268 13.57 -1.69 9.20
N PHE A 269 14.76 -2.12 9.63
CA PHE A 269 15.37 -3.38 9.19
C PHE A 269 15.72 -4.31 10.36
N ILE A 270 15.52 -5.60 10.15
CA ILE A 270 15.89 -6.68 11.07
C ILE A 270 16.88 -7.60 10.35
N ILE A 271 17.99 -7.94 10.99
CA ILE A 271 19.01 -8.87 10.46
C ILE A 271 19.13 -10.13 11.31
N LYS A 272 19.90 -11.11 10.82
CA LYS A 272 20.17 -12.40 11.50
C LYS A 272 18.89 -13.18 11.79
N THR A 273 17.91 -13.09 10.90
CA THR A 273 16.58 -13.70 11.07
C THR A 273 16.58 -15.22 11.06
N ASN A 274 17.67 -15.84 10.59
CA ASN A 274 17.91 -17.28 10.64
C ASN A 274 18.48 -17.79 11.97
N THR A 275 18.67 -16.91 12.97
CA THR A 275 19.23 -17.26 14.28
C THR A 275 18.18 -17.15 15.39
N THR A 276 18.53 -17.58 16.59
CA THR A 276 17.67 -17.39 17.78
C THR A 276 17.69 -15.96 18.34
N THR A 277 18.58 -15.11 17.80
CA THR A 277 18.80 -13.72 18.24
C THR A 277 18.69 -12.73 17.06
N PRO A 278 17.56 -12.72 16.33
CA PRO A 278 17.30 -11.64 15.38
C PRO A 278 17.36 -10.30 16.11
N ARG A 279 17.79 -9.26 15.41
CA ARG A 279 18.04 -7.94 16.01
C ARG A 279 17.82 -6.81 15.02
N PRO A 280 17.53 -5.59 15.52
CA PRO A 280 17.58 -4.39 14.69
C PRO A 280 18.90 -4.29 13.93
N ALA A 281 18.82 -3.84 12.68
CA ALA A 281 19.99 -3.60 11.84
C ALA A 281 20.90 -2.50 12.46
N PRO A 282 22.21 -2.50 12.17
CA PRO A 282 23.06 -1.35 12.50
C PRO A 282 22.61 -0.10 11.73
N ALA A 283 23.09 1.07 12.17
CA ALA A 283 22.97 2.30 11.40
C ALA A 283 23.61 2.13 10.00
N GLU A 284 23.00 2.74 8.98
CA GLU A 284 23.47 2.69 7.59
C GLU A 284 23.62 1.25 7.08
N PHE A 285 22.74 0.36 7.52
CA PHE A 285 22.71 -1.01 7.02
C PHE A 285 22.33 -1.04 5.54
N LEU A 286 21.37 -0.20 5.13
CA LEU A 286 20.98 -0.05 3.73
C LEU A 286 20.69 1.41 3.37
N GLU A 287 19.99 2.16 4.22
CA GLU A 287 19.38 3.43 3.80
C GLU A 287 19.83 4.63 4.64
N ALA A 288 19.84 4.51 5.96
CA ALA A 288 19.98 5.67 6.83
C ALA A 288 20.62 5.37 8.20
N PRO A 289 21.08 6.40 8.93
CA PRO A 289 21.59 6.25 10.30
C PRO A 289 20.61 5.61 11.30
N TYR A 290 19.32 5.51 10.94
CA TYR A 290 18.25 5.03 11.80
C TYR A 290 17.62 3.70 11.35
N ASP A 291 18.30 2.92 10.51
CA ASP A 291 17.83 1.61 10.02
C ASP A 291 17.46 0.61 11.14
N GLY A 292 18.09 0.73 12.31
CA GLY A 292 17.77 -0.04 13.52
C GLY A 292 16.69 0.56 14.42
N SER A 293 16.00 1.63 13.99
CA SER A 293 14.98 2.37 14.75
C SER A 293 13.65 2.39 14.01
N TYR A 294 12.60 2.89 14.65
CA TYR A 294 11.33 3.15 13.97
C TYR A 294 11.45 4.44 13.16
N SER A 295 11.64 4.33 11.85
CA SER A 295 11.94 5.44 10.95
C SER A 295 11.06 5.39 9.69
N TRP A 296 11.54 5.92 8.56
CA TRP A 296 10.79 6.16 7.33
C TRP A 296 10.23 4.88 6.69
N ASN A 297 10.78 3.70 6.97
CA ASN A 297 10.14 2.44 6.59
C ASN A 297 9.11 2.00 7.62
N ALA A 298 9.53 1.80 8.88
CA ALA A 298 8.70 1.24 9.93
C ALA A 298 7.49 2.11 10.27
N CYS A 299 7.46 3.39 9.86
CA CYS A 299 6.29 4.26 9.97
C CYS A 299 5.00 3.64 9.41
N ARG A 300 5.10 2.74 8.42
CA ARG A 300 3.98 2.02 7.79
C ARG A 300 3.45 0.85 8.64
N VAL A 301 4.23 0.34 9.58
CA VAL A 301 3.90 -0.86 10.37
C VAL A 301 2.56 -0.75 11.11
N PRO A 302 2.24 0.36 11.83
CA PRO A 302 0.95 0.49 12.52
C PRO A 302 -0.25 0.33 11.56
N TRP A 303 -0.12 0.75 10.30
CA TRP A 303 -1.12 0.52 9.27
C TRP A 303 -1.17 -0.96 8.86
N ARG A 304 -0.04 -1.55 8.46
CA ARG A 304 0.01 -2.93 7.94
C ARG A 304 -0.48 -3.97 8.94
N ILE A 305 -0.11 -3.86 10.22
CA ILE A 305 -0.57 -4.79 11.27
C ILE A 305 -1.96 -4.40 11.80
N GLY A 306 -2.28 -3.10 11.82
CA GLY A 306 -3.56 -2.59 12.29
C GLY A 306 -4.72 -3.05 11.40
N ILE A 307 -4.54 -2.99 10.07
CA ILE A 307 -5.59 -3.42 9.14
C ILE A 307 -5.82 -4.93 9.18
N ASP A 308 -4.76 -5.73 9.34
CA ASP A 308 -4.89 -7.17 9.57
C ASP A 308 -5.73 -7.46 10.82
N ALA A 309 -5.41 -6.80 11.93
CA ALA A 309 -6.15 -6.95 13.18
C ALA A 309 -7.61 -6.49 13.08
N ALA A 310 -7.85 -5.38 12.35
CA ALA A 310 -9.16 -4.77 12.18
C ALA A 310 -10.13 -5.68 11.41
N ILE A 311 -9.62 -6.38 10.38
CA ILE A 311 -10.43 -7.26 9.52
C ILE A 311 -10.48 -8.67 10.11
N SER A 312 -9.33 -9.31 10.34
CA SER A 312 -9.27 -10.72 10.74
C SER A 312 -9.70 -10.96 12.19
N GLY A 313 -9.54 -9.95 13.06
CA GLY A 313 -9.69 -10.14 14.51
C GLY A 313 -8.56 -10.94 15.16
N ASP A 314 -7.48 -11.26 14.44
CA ASP A 314 -6.35 -12.02 14.97
C ASP A 314 -5.75 -11.37 16.22
N THR A 315 -5.64 -12.15 17.29
CA THR A 315 -5.19 -11.68 18.60
C THR A 315 -3.72 -11.23 18.60
N ARG A 316 -2.85 -11.87 17.82
CA ARG A 316 -1.41 -11.51 17.74
C ARG A 316 -1.27 -10.14 17.08
N SER A 317 -1.92 -9.96 15.93
CA SER A 317 -1.94 -8.68 15.21
C SER A 317 -2.60 -7.58 16.05
N ARG A 318 -3.71 -7.89 16.72
CA ARG A 318 -4.40 -6.95 17.62
C ARG A 318 -3.54 -6.52 18.80
N ASN A 319 -2.87 -7.45 19.46
CA ASN A 319 -2.00 -7.14 20.59
C ASN A 319 -0.83 -6.25 20.16
N ALA A 320 -0.21 -6.56 19.02
CA ALA A 320 0.90 -5.78 18.49
C ALA A 320 0.48 -4.36 18.09
N ALA A 321 -0.63 -4.21 17.36
CA ALA A 321 -1.18 -2.92 16.96
C ALA A 321 -1.66 -2.08 18.15
N SER A 322 -2.35 -2.71 19.11
CA SER A 322 -2.85 -2.01 20.30
C SER A 322 -1.72 -1.56 21.22
N LEU A 323 -0.59 -2.27 21.25
CA LEU A 323 0.59 -1.82 22.00
C LEU A 323 1.15 -0.52 21.42
N LEU A 324 1.32 -0.45 20.09
CA LEU A 324 1.73 0.76 19.37
C LEU A 324 0.78 1.95 19.67
N SER A 325 -0.54 1.74 19.48
CA SER A 325 -1.56 2.78 19.72
C SER A 325 -1.52 3.30 21.16
N ARG A 326 -1.52 2.40 22.15
CA ARG A 326 -1.54 2.79 23.57
C ARG A 326 -0.29 3.57 23.96
N TRP A 327 0.89 3.13 23.49
CA TRP A 327 2.14 3.82 23.76
C TRP A 327 2.14 5.21 23.15
N ILE A 328 1.87 5.36 21.85
CA ILE A 328 1.98 6.67 21.19
C ILE A 328 0.95 7.66 21.75
N ARG A 329 -0.25 7.18 22.07
CA ARG A 329 -1.28 7.98 22.76
C ARG A 329 -0.76 8.50 24.10
N GLY A 330 -0.15 7.64 24.91
CA GLY A 330 0.46 8.03 26.18
C GLY A 330 1.61 9.02 26.00
N LYS A 331 2.53 8.74 25.07
CA LYS A 331 3.70 9.56 24.75
C LYS A 331 3.33 10.98 24.32
N THR A 332 2.23 11.13 23.61
CA THR A 332 1.79 12.41 23.03
C THR A 332 0.78 13.17 23.90
N GLY A 333 0.30 12.55 24.98
CA GLY A 333 -0.80 13.08 25.79
C GLY A 333 -2.12 13.11 25.01
N GLY A 334 -2.31 12.19 24.06
CA GLY A 334 -3.50 12.12 23.21
C GLY A 334 -3.59 13.22 22.15
N ARG A 335 -2.47 13.88 21.81
CA ARG A 335 -2.44 14.98 20.83
C ARG A 335 -1.70 14.56 19.56
N PRO A 336 -2.37 14.40 18.41
CA PRO A 336 -1.75 13.95 17.16
C PRO A 336 -0.52 14.75 16.74
N ASN A 337 -0.56 16.08 16.88
CA ASN A 337 0.54 16.99 16.51
C ASN A 337 1.82 16.82 17.35
N ASN A 338 1.78 16.04 18.43
CA ASN A 338 2.96 15.69 19.22
C ASN A 338 3.64 14.40 18.75
N ILE A 339 3.07 13.68 17.77
CA ILE A 339 3.77 12.60 17.07
C ILE A 339 4.98 13.20 16.35
N ARG A 340 6.08 12.47 16.29
CA ARG A 340 7.35 12.89 15.71
C ARG A 340 7.73 11.99 14.54
N ALA A 341 8.49 12.55 13.60
CA ALA A 341 9.11 11.80 12.52
C ALA A 341 10.24 10.91 13.08
N GLY A 342 9.88 9.68 13.43
CA GLY A 342 10.82 8.67 13.89
C GLY A 342 11.05 8.63 15.40
N TYR A 343 11.32 7.41 15.88
CA TYR A 343 11.59 7.11 17.28
C TYR A 343 12.64 6.01 17.40
N GLN A 344 13.55 6.16 18.36
CA GLN A 344 14.29 5.03 18.91
C GLN A 344 13.29 4.00 19.48
N LEU A 345 13.65 2.71 19.50
CA LEU A 345 12.72 1.65 19.95
C LEU A 345 12.26 1.80 21.41
N ASN A 346 13.03 2.52 22.24
CA ASN A 346 12.66 2.88 23.61
C ASN A 346 11.66 4.07 23.70
N GLY A 347 11.28 4.67 22.56
CA GLY A 347 10.33 5.76 22.45
C GLY A 347 10.93 7.16 22.58
N THR A 348 12.26 7.30 22.51
CA THR A 348 12.93 8.61 22.36
C THR A 348 12.70 9.11 20.94
N ALA A 349 12.25 10.35 20.77
CA ALA A 349 12.03 10.92 19.45
C ALA A 349 13.36 11.11 18.71
N ILE A 350 13.39 10.82 17.41
CA ILE A 350 14.54 11.10 16.55
C ILE A 350 14.46 12.54 16.07
N GLU A 351 13.35 12.90 15.42
CA GLU A 351 13.13 14.26 14.95
C GLU A 351 12.25 15.08 15.90
N SER A 352 12.37 16.40 15.76
CA SER A 352 11.55 17.36 16.51
C SER A 352 10.22 17.68 15.83
N TYR A 353 10.08 17.43 14.52
CA TYR A 353 8.88 17.75 13.74
C TYR A 353 7.91 16.56 13.64
N ASN A 354 6.66 16.85 13.29
CA ASN A 354 5.63 15.87 12.96
C ASN A 354 5.59 15.67 11.45
N ASP A 355 5.24 14.47 11.01
CA ASP A 355 5.01 14.18 9.60
C ASP A 355 3.79 13.25 9.44
N MET A 356 3.03 13.46 8.36
CA MET A 356 1.81 12.73 8.07
C MET A 356 2.06 11.23 7.94
N VAL A 357 3.18 10.82 7.36
CA VAL A 357 3.49 9.39 7.16
C VAL A 357 3.69 8.65 8.49
N PHE A 358 4.14 9.36 9.53
CA PHE A 358 4.28 8.80 10.87
C PHE A 358 2.98 8.85 11.67
N MET A 359 2.13 9.85 11.42
CA MET A 359 0.89 10.06 12.16
C MET A 359 -0.26 9.18 11.66
N ALA A 360 -0.53 9.15 10.35
CA ALA A 360 -1.72 8.52 9.80
C ALA A 360 -1.82 7.01 10.07
N PRO A 361 -0.72 6.22 9.98
CA PRO A 361 -0.76 4.79 10.31
C PRO A 361 -1.21 4.48 11.74
N PHE A 362 -0.91 5.35 12.72
CA PHE A 362 -1.38 5.16 14.09
C PHE A 362 -2.90 5.24 14.23
N ALA A 363 -3.62 5.89 13.30
CA ALA A 363 -5.08 5.88 13.29
C ALA A 363 -5.62 4.48 13.00
N VAL A 364 -4.97 3.74 12.12
CA VAL A 364 -5.32 2.34 11.81
C VAL A 364 -5.06 1.46 13.03
N ALA A 365 -3.91 1.60 13.69
CA ALA A 365 -3.63 0.86 14.93
C ALA A 365 -4.61 1.22 16.06
N ALA A 366 -5.06 2.48 16.13
CA ALA A 366 -6.03 2.93 17.12
C ALA A 366 -7.42 2.30 16.93
N THR A 367 -7.78 1.82 15.73
CA THR A 367 -9.09 1.16 15.52
C THR A 367 -9.20 -0.16 16.28
N VAL A 368 -8.10 -0.78 16.71
CA VAL A 368 -8.12 -2.07 17.42
C VAL A 368 -7.74 -1.98 18.90
N ASP A 369 -7.42 -0.78 19.39
CA ASP A 369 -7.19 -0.47 20.81
C ASP A 369 -8.54 -0.18 21.49
N SER A 370 -9.03 -1.10 22.33
CA SER A 370 -10.38 -1.03 22.92
C SER A 370 -10.65 0.22 23.77
N GLY A 371 -9.62 0.88 24.30
CA GLY A 371 -9.75 2.14 25.03
C GLY A 371 -9.52 3.37 24.15
N GLY A 372 -9.32 3.19 22.84
CA GLY A 372 -8.73 4.14 21.90
C GLY A 372 -9.69 5.16 21.28
N GLN A 373 -11.00 5.14 21.56
CA GLN A 373 -12.00 5.90 20.78
C GLN A 373 -11.68 7.39 20.64
N ALA A 374 -11.49 8.11 21.76
CA ALA A 374 -11.18 9.55 21.71
C ALA A 374 -9.84 9.85 21.01
N TRP A 375 -8.90 8.90 21.05
CA TRP A 375 -7.63 9.02 20.37
C TRP A 375 -7.76 8.80 18.85
N LEU A 376 -8.51 7.77 18.44
CA LEU A 376 -8.88 7.53 17.06
C LEU A 376 -9.57 8.76 16.45
N ASP A 377 -10.53 9.35 17.16
CA ASP A 377 -11.26 10.53 16.70
C ASP A 377 -10.34 11.76 16.59
N SER A 378 -9.41 11.93 17.53
CA SER A 378 -8.42 13.01 17.48
C SER A 378 -7.49 12.86 16.26
N LEU A 379 -6.98 11.64 16.02
CA LEU A 379 -6.17 11.34 14.85
C LEU A 379 -6.94 11.57 13.55
N TRP A 380 -8.17 11.04 13.45
CA TRP A 380 -9.01 11.21 12.27
C TRP A 380 -9.26 12.68 11.96
N ASN A 381 -9.62 13.48 12.96
CA ASN A 381 -9.86 14.92 12.77
C ASN A 381 -8.61 15.66 12.29
N GLN A 382 -7.43 15.33 12.83
CA GLN A 382 -6.16 15.92 12.37
C GLN A 382 -5.85 15.47 10.93
N ILE A 383 -6.04 14.19 10.60
CA ILE A 383 -5.81 13.64 9.26
C ILE A 383 -6.72 14.34 8.23
N VAL A 384 -8.02 14.41 8.48
CA VAL A 384 -9.00 15.01 7.55
C VAL A 384 -8.76 16.50 7.36
N SER A 385 -8.45 17.24 8.44
CA SER A 385 -8.26 18.69 8.37
C SER A 385 -6.93 19.12 7.74
N THR A 386 -5.93 18.24 7.72
CA THR A 386 -4.63 18.54 7.10
C THR A 386 -4.76 18.46 5.57
N PRO A 387 -4.44 19.51 4.80
CA PRO A 387 -4.45 19.44 3.33
C PRO A 387 -3.33 18.52 2.82
N PRO A 388 -3.42 18.02 1.57
CA PRO A 388 -2.30 17.31 0.96
C PRO A 388 -1.08 18.22 0.82
N THR A 389 0.10 17.68 1.09
CA THR A 389 1.40 18.32 0.85
C THR A 389 1.93 17.84 -0.50
N GLU A 390 2.82 18.55 -1.20
CA GLU A 390 3.45 17.99 -2.42
C GLU A 390 4.45 16.84 -2.13
N ASP A 391 4.34 16.25 -0.94
CA ASP A 391 5.02 15.04 -0.53
C ASP A 391 4.13 13.83 -0.87
N TYR A 392 4.56 13.10 -1.90
CA TYR A 392 3.91 11.88 -2.37
C TYR A 392 3.74 10.85 -1.23
N TYR A 393 4.75 10.68 -0.37
CA TYR A 393 4.77 9.57 0.56
C TYR A 393 3.77 9.79 1.71
N GLY A 394 3.83 10.96 2.35
CA GLY A 394 2.87 11.35 3.38
C GLY A 394 1.42 11.36 2.91
N ASP A 395 1.16 11.91 1.71
CA ASP A 395 -0.19 11.94 1.13
C ASP A 395 -0.72 10.54 0.78
N THR A 396 0.11 9.68 0.21
CA THR A 396 -0.33 8.35 -0.24
C THR A 396 -0.62 7.45 0.95
N VAL A 397 0.27 7.41 1.94
CA VAL A 397 0.06 6.63 3.19
C VAL A 397 -1.12 7.18 3.98
N LYS A 398 -1.34 8.50 3.98
CA LYS A 398 -2.55 9.10 4.54
C LYS A 398 -3.82 8.54 3.89
N LEU A 399 -3.89 8.51 2.56
CA LEU A 399 -5.08 8.01 1.88
C LEU A 399 -5.33 6.52 2.17
N LEU A 400 -4.27 5.70 2.22
CA LEU A 400 -4.36 4.28 2.58
C LEU A 400 -4.83 4.09 4.04
N ALA A 401 -4.38 4.94 4.97
CA ALA A 401 -4.88 4.97 6.33
C ALA A 401 -6.34 5.43 6.38
N MET A 402 -6.75 6.40 5.56
CA MET A 402 -8.13 6.85 5.46
C MET A 402 -9.05 5.74 4.97
N LEU A 403 -8.70 5.04 3.88
CA LEU A 403 -9.42 3.86 3.39
C LEU A 403 -9.59 2.80 4.50
N SER A 404 -8.52 2.56 5.26
CA SER A 404 -8.50 1.62 6.38
C SER A 404 -9.47 2.03 7.50
N VAL A 405 -9.41 3.29 7.94
CA VAL A 405 -10.19 3.81 9.08
C VAL A 405 -11.65 4.06 8.72
N SER A 406 -11.94 4.49 7.49
CA SER A 406 -13.32 4.65 6.98
C SER A 406 -14.00 3.30 6.67
N ARG A 407 -13.31 2.17 6.90
CA ARG A 407 -13.82 0.83 6.60
C ARG A 407 -14.14 0.59 5.12
N ASN A 408 -13.30 1.12 4.25
CA ASN A 408 -13.33 0.91 2.80
C ASN A 408 -12.22 -0.04 2.31
N TRP A 409 -11.40 -0.58 3.21
CA TRP A 409 -10.37 -1.55 2.84
C TRP A 409 -11.01 -2.88 2.41
N MET A 410 -10.57 -3.39 1.26
CA MET A 410 -11.05 -4.66 0.70
C MET A 410 -10.05 -5.78 0.98
N THR A 411 -10.55 -7.02 1.04
CA THR A 411 -9.72 -8.23 0.89
C THR A 411 -10.14 -9.01 -0.34
N PRO A 412 -9.22 -9.77 -0.98
CA PRO A 412 -9.58 -10.62 -2.11
C PRO A 412 -10.58 -11.72 -1.74
#